data_AF-A0A5N7DEJ6-F1
#
_entry.id   AF-A0A5N7DEJ6-F1
#
_cell.length_a   1.000
_cell.length_b   1.000
_cell.length_c   1.000
_cell.angle_alpha   90.00
_cell.angle_beta   90.00
_cell.angle_gamma   90.00
#
_symmetry.space_group_name_H-M   'P 1'
#
loop_
_entity.id
_entity.type
_entity.pdbx_description
1 polymer ?
#
loop_
_entity_poly.entity_id
_entity_poly.type
_entity_poly.pdbx_seq_one_letter_code
_entity_poly.pdbx_strand_id
1 'polypeptide(L)'
;MKTACAVGDLPQFKSAFETWTSLGLDIHDLDSVMIQAVRQDQNDVVVELLHKELSINQDYPTSELRPPALGYAVDDDEMALWLLDYGADPNKQCSIDLTPLSYAVEQASLPTVKQLLDHTIEVLGMLLERGSPLNSKMYEKHYPSRRLFYFMGLETAVHKAAELGKADVVRYLLEQGADVGIIDAINRTAMDWAVLNNHQEVVGLLQCVERGHRAKEANRRYKDSLWE
;
A
#
# COMPACT_ATOMS: atom_id res chain seq x y z
N MET A 1 8.99 -27.36 -3.94
CA MET A 1 9.22 -25.96 -3.53
C MET A 1 8.17 -25.45 -2.56
N LYS A 2 6.90 -25.30 -2.96
CA LYS A 2 5.79 -24.84 -2.07
C LYS A 2 5.71 -25.61 -0.75
N THR A 3 5.77 -26.94 -0.80
CA THR A 3 5.76 -27.79 0.41
C THR A 3 6.97 -27.55 1.31
N ALA A 4 8.17 -27.43 0.72
CA ALA A 4 9.40 -27.18 1.47
C ALA A 4 9.39 -25.80 2.15
N CYS A 5 8.92 -24.78 1.43
CA CYS A 5 8.65 -23.46 2.00
C CYS A 5 7.58 -23.54 3.11
N ALA A 6 6.53 -24.35 2.95
CA ALA A 6 5.44 -24.44 3.95
C ALA A 6 5.89 -25.04 5.28
N VAL A 7 6.92 -25.87 5.27
CA VAL A 7 7.50 -26.49 6.46
C VAL A 7 8.81 -25.82 6.91
N GLY A 8 9.28 -24.78 6.21
CA GLY A 8 10.53 -24.09 6.50
C GLY A 8 11.80 -24.92 6.27
N ASP A 9 11.74 -25.96 5.44
CA ASP A 9 12.89 -26.84 5.15
C ASP A 9 13.75 -26.25 4.02
N LEU A 10 14.73 -25.43 4.41
CA LEU A 10 15.66 -24.77 3.47
C LEU A 10 16.49 -25.77 2.64
N PRO A 11 17.09 -26.84 3.19
CA PRO A 11 17.78 -27.85 2.38
C PRO A 11 16.89 -28.50 1.33
N GLN A 12 15.66 -28.90 1.70
CA GLN A 12 14.71 -29.47 0.76
C GLN A 12 14.25 -28.43 -0.27
N PHE A 13 14.13 -27.16 0.14
CA PHE A 13 13.82 -26.06 -0.76
C PHE A 13 14.91 -25.88 -1.81
N LYS A 14 16.19 -25.76 -1.40
CA LYS A 14 17.33 -25.60 -2.32
C LYS A 14 17.41 -26.76 -3.33
N SER A 15 17.29 -27.99 -2.85
CA SER A 15 17.29 -29.17 -3.73
C SER A 15 16.14 -29.15 -4.75
N ALA A 16 14.94 -28.80 -4.30
CA ALA A 16 13.78 -28.68 -5.19
C ALA A 16 13.92 -27.50 -6.17
N PHE A 17 14.53 -26.40 -5.74
CA PHE A 17 14.70 -25.19 -6.54
C PHE A 17 15.80 -25.35 -7.62
N GLU A 18 16.90 -26.04 -7.30
CA GLU A 18 17.92 -26.43 -8.28
C GLU A 18 17.33 -27.32 -9.37
N THR A 19 16.51 -28.30 -8.96
CA THR A 19 15.80 -29.19 -9.89
C THR A 19 14.85 -28.38 -10.77
N TRP A 20 14.06 -27.48 -10.19
CA TRP A 20 13.14 -26.61 -10.92
C TRP A 20 13.88 -25.72 -11.95
N THR A 21 15.01 -25.13 -11.56
CA THR A 21 15.84 -24.28 -12.43
C THR A 21 16.39 -25.08 -13.60
N SER A 22 16.84 -26.33 -13.36
CA SER A 22 17.37 -27.20 -14.42
C SER A 22 16.33 -27.66 -15.43
N LEU A 23 15.05 -27.71 -15.02
CA LEU A 23 13.94 -28.15 -15.86
C LEU A 23 13.30 -27.00 -16.65
N GLY A 24 13.68 -25.73 -16.40
CA GLY A 24 13.13 -24.56 -17.08
C GLY A 24 11.61 -24.41 -16.88
N LEU A 25 11.13 -24.77 -15.69
CA LEU A 25 9.71 -24.73 -15.34
C LEU A 25 9.20 -23.28 -15.21
N ASP A 26 7.88 -23.13 -15.29
CA ASP A 26 7.19 -21.83 -15.34
C ASP A 26 7.37 -21.00 -14.06
N ILE A 27 7.67 -19.71 -14.23
CA ILE A 27 7.89 -18.71 -13.17
C ILE A 27 6.67 -18.57 -12.24
N HIS A 28 5.46 -18.93 -12.69
CA HIS A 28 4.22 -18.83 -11.90
C HIS A 28 4.23 -19.62 -10.58
N ASP A 29 5.01 -20.69 -10.48
CA ASP A 29 5.16 -21.42 -9.23
C ASP A 29 6.00 -20.67 -8.19
N LEU A 30 6.85 -19.73 -8.62
CA LEU A 30 7.75 -18.97 -7.77
C LEU A 30 7.05 -17.82 -7.05
N ASP A 31 6.07 -17.17 -7.66
CA ASP A 31 5.35 -16.04 -7.04
C ASP A 31 4.68 -16.49 -5.74
N SER A 32 3.99 -17.63 -5.80
CA SER A 32 3.31 -18.19 -4.64
C SER A 32 4.30 -18.63 -3.56
N VAL A 33 5.52 -19.01 -3.94
CA VAL A 33 6.58 -19.38 -3.00
C VAL A 33 7.18 -18.13 -2.37
N MET A 34 7.45 -17.08 -3.15
CA MET A 34 7.94 -15.79 -2.67
C MET A 34 6.97 -15.17 -1.65
N ILE A 35 5.67 -15.13 -2.00
CA ILE A 35 4.62 -14.61 -1.09
C ILE A 35 4.57 -15.41 0.20
N GLN A 36 4.64 -16.74 0.09
CA GLN A 36 4.60 -17.61 1.25
C GLN A 36 5.85 -17.45 2.13
N ALA A 37 7.02 -17.28 1.52
CA ALA A 37 8.27 -17.03 2.23
C ALA A 37 8.23 -15.69 2.99
N VAL A 38 7.76 -14.63 2.33
CA VAL A 38 7.57 -13.30 2.95
C VAL A 38 6.60 -13.38 4.13
N ARG A 39 5.45 -14.05 3.97
CA ARG A 39 4.45 -14.24 5.04
C ARG A 39 4.90 -15.11 6.21
N GLN A 40 5.95 -15.90 6.02
CA GLN A 40 6.46 -16.84 7.02
C GLN A 40 7.83 -16.39 7.58
N ASP A 41 8.25 -15.16 7.29
CA ASP A 41 9.56 -14.61 7.68
C ASP A 41 10.75 -15.52 7.28
N GLN A 42 10.67 -16.11 6.09
CA GLN A 42 11.70 -17.01 5.58
C GLN A 42 12.71 -16.27 4.72
N ASN A 43 13.49 -15.37 5.34
CA ASN A 43 14.48 -14.53 4.66
C ASN A 43 15.48 -15.35 3.82
N ASP A 44 15.93 -16.51 4.30
CA ASP A 44 16.84 -17.39 3.56
C ASP A 44 16.23 -17.91 2.24
N VAL A 45 14.93 -18.23 2.26
CA VAL A 45 14.20 -18.67 1.06
C VAL A 45 14.02 -17.50 0.09
N VAL A 46 13.74 -16.29 0.61
CA VAL A 46 13.65 -15.07 -0.21
C VAL A 46 14.99 -14.77 -0.88
N VAL A 47 16.10 -14.84 -0.14
CA VAL A 47 17.45 -14.62 -0.68
C VAL A 47 17.78 -15.62 -1.78
N GLU A 48 17.49 -16.91 -1.57
CA GLU A 48 17.70 -17.95 -2.59
C GLU A 48 16.89 -17.67 -3.87
N LEU A 49 15.64 -17.22 -3.74
CA LEU A 49 14.82 -16.82 -4.88
C LEU A 49 15.46 -15.64 -5.63
N LEU A 50 15.88 -14.58 -4.93
CA LEU A 50 16.44 -13.38 -5.54
C LEU A 50 17.80 -13.62 -6.23
N HIS A 51 18.63 -14.54 -5.73
CA HIS A 51 19.93 -14.88 -6.33
C HIS A 51 19.84 -15.46 -7.75
N LYS A 52 18.67 -15.94 -8.18
CA LYS A 52 18.44 -16.52 -9.52
C LYS A 52 17.83 -15.53 -10.52
N GLU A 53 18.15 -14.25 -10.38
CA GLU A 53 17.69 -13.15 -11.25
C GLU A 53 16.19 -12.82 -11.17
N LEU A 54 15.49 -13.30 -10.13
CA LEU A 54 14.16 -12.79 -9.82
C LEU A 54 14.31 -11.39 -9.24
N SER A 55 13.75 -10.41 -9.94
CA SER A 55 13.69 -9.04 -9.44
C SER A 55 12.75 -9.00 -8.23
N ILE A 56 13.17 -8.37 -7.13
CA ILE A 56 12.27 -8.04 -6.02
C ILE A 56 11.07 -7.18 -6.47
N ASN A 57 11.23 -6.49 -7.61
CA ASN A 57 10.24 -5.65 -8.28
C ASN A 57 9.69 -6.30 -9.57
N GLN A 58 9.78 -7.64 -9.71
CA GLN A 58 9.30 -8.34 -10.89
C GLN A 58 7.81 -8.05 -11.13
N ASP A 59 7.46 -7.67 -12.37
CA ASP A 59 6.07 -7.73 -12.80
C ASP A 59 5.72 -9.19 -13.09
N TYR A 60 4.77 -9.72 -12.33
CA TYR A 60 4.21 -11.04 -12.59
C TYR A 60 2.93 -10.88 -13.42
N PRO A 61 2.99 -11.05 -14.76
CA PRO A 61 1.92 -10.64 -15.66
C PRO A 61 0.60 -11.39 -15.48
N THR A 62 0.57 -12.52 -14.76
CA THR A 62 -0.58 -13.44 -14.75
C THR A 62 -1.39 -13.44 -13.47
N SER A 63 -1.03 -12.63 -12.46
CA SER A 63 -1.94 -12.37 -11.36
C SER A 63 -2.28 -10.90 -11.27
N GLU A 64 -3.36 -10.56 -11.97
CA GLU A 64 -3.83 -9.20 -12.10
C GLU A 64 -4.11 -8.52 -10.75
N LEU A 65 -4.32 -9.25 -9.65
CA LEU A 65 -4.76 -8.71 -8.36
C LEU A 65 -3.72 -8.84 -7.22
N ARG A 66 -2.48 -9.29 -7.47
CA ARG A 66 -1.50 -9.52 -6.37
C ARG A 66 -0.59 -8.32 -6.18
N PRO A 67 -0.54 -7.68 -4.99
CA PRO A 67 0.43 -6.61 -4.74
C PRO A 67 1.88 -7.11 -4.85
N PRO A 68 2.87 -6.22 -4.99
CA PRO A 68 4.30 -6.58 -4.93
C PRO A 68 4.67 -7.30 -3.63
N ALA A 69 5.84 -7.95 -3.59
CA ALA A 69 6.34 -8.66 -2.41
C ALA A 69 6.27 -7.80 -1.13
N LEU A 70 6.65 -6.51 -1.24
CA LEU A 70 6.58 -5.55 -0.13
C LEU A 70 5.16 -5.34 0.40
N GLY A 71 4.13 -5.44 -0.45
CA GLY A 71 2.73 -5.38 -0.01
C GLY A 71 2.36 -6.51 0.94
N TYR A 72 3.00 -7.68 0.86
CA TYR A 72 2.71 -8.80 1.77
C TYR A 72 3.46 -8.72 3.11
N ALA A 73 4.40 -7.79 3.23
CA ALA A 73 5.17 -7.53 4.45
C ALA A 73 4.63 -6.35 5.26
N VAL A 74 3.51 -5.72 4.84
CA VAL A 74 3.01 -4.49 5.49
C VAL A 74 2.59 -4.66 6.96
N ASP A 75 2.41 -5.91 7.40
CA ASP A 75 2.08 -6.24 8.80
C ASP A 75 3.32 -6.67 9.62
N ASP A 76 4.52 -6.66 9.01
CA ASP A 76 5.80 -7.09 9.59
C ASP A 76 6.91 -6.06 9.26
N ASP A 77 7.21 -5.19 10.23
CA ASP A 77 8.15 -4.09 10.05
C ASP A 77 9.57 -4.56 9.70
N GLU A 78 10.05 -5.63 10.34
CA GLU A 78 11.40 -6.15 10.10
C GLU A 78 11.51 -6.70 8.68
N MET A 79 10.52 -7.45 8.22
CA MET A 79 10.46 -7.93 6.84
C MET A 79 10.28 -6.78 5.84
N ALA A 80 9.44 -5.79 6.13
CA ALA A 80 9.23 -4.64 5.26
C ALA A 80 10.52 -3.83 5.09
N LEU A 81 11.20 -3.53 6.20
CA LEU A 81 12.52 -2.88 6.22
C LEU A 81 13.54 -3.69 5.44
N TRP A 82 13.60 -5.00 5.69
CA TRP A 82 14.53 -5.89 5.02
C TRP A 82 14.32 -5.91 3.51
N LEU A 83 13.07 -6.00 3.04
CA LEU A 83 12.73 -5.91 1.60
C LEU A 83 13.11 -4.56 1.00
N LEU A 84 12.88 -3.45 1.72
CA LEU A 84 13.26 -2.10 1.29
C LEU A 84 14.78 -1.94 1.18
N ASP A 85 15.53 -2.47 2.14
CA ASP A 85 17.00 -2.46 2.13
C ASP A 85 17.58 -3.34 1.00
N TYR A 86 16.86 -4.41 0.64
CA TYR A 86 17.14 -5.25 -0.53
C TYR A 86 16.64 -4.66 -1.86
N GLY A 87 16.11 -3.43 -1.87
CA GLY A 87 15.77 -2.68 -3.08
C GLY A 87 14.35 -2.86 -3.59
N ALA A 88 13.41 -3.32 -2.75
CA ALA A 88 11.99 -3.26 -3.06
C ALA A 88 11.57 -1.79 -3.31
N ASP A 89 10.88 -1.56 -4.41
CA ASP A 89 10.35 -0.24 -4.75
C ASP A 89 9.01 -0.04 -4.00
N PRO A 90 8.91 0.93 -3.07
CA PRO A 90 7.70 1.22 -2.31
C PRO A 90 6.53 1.66 -3.18
N ASN A 91 6.80 2.05 -4.43
CA ASN A 91 5.83 2.51 -5.42
C ASN A 91 5.55 1.49 -6.51
N LYS A 92 6.14 0.29 -6.42
CA LYS A 92 5.88 -0.75 -7.40
C LYS A 92 4.38 -1.04 -7.43
N GLN A 93 3.84 -1.09 -8.64
CA GLN A 93 2.45 -1.46 -8.93
C GLN A 93 2.46 -2.85 -9.53
N CYS A 94 1.39 -3.64 -9.34
CA CYS A 94 1.15 -4.83 -10.14
C CYS A 94 0.30 -4.49 -11.39
N SER A 95 -0.14 -5.50 -12.15
CA SER A 95 -0.92 -5.29 -13.38
C SER A 95 -2.21 -4.48 -13.15
N ILE A 96 -2.72 -4.47 -11.92
CA ILE A 96 -3.61 -3.43 -11.43
C ILE A 96 -2.83 -2.53 -10.47
N ASP A 97 -3.09 -1.22 -10.46
CA ASP A 97 -2.39 -0.23 -9.62
C ASP A 97 -2.66 -0.44 -8.10
N LEU A 98 -2.16 -1.54 -7.56
CA LEU A 98 -2.03 -1.83 -6.14
C LEU A 98 -0.57 -1.61 -5.76
N THR A 99 -0.36 -0.59 -4.95
CA THR A 99 0.91 -0.30 -4.29
C THR A 99 0.95 -0.94 -2.90
N PRO A 100 2.15 -1.18 -2.33
CA PRO A 100 2.29 -1.55 -0.92
C PRO A 100 1.50 -0.62 0.02
N LEU A 101 1.52 0.69 -0.27
CA LEU A 101 0.75 1.69 0.46
C LEU A 101 -0.76 1.44 0.45
N SER A 102 -1.33 1.19 -0.73
CA SER A 102 -2.77 0.90 -0.85
C SER A 102 -3.20 -0.37 -0.12
N TYR A 103 -2.35 -1.40 -0.14
CA TYR A 103 -2.63 -2.67 0.51
C TYR A 103 -2.56 -2.58 2.04
N ALA A 104 -1.58 -1.85 2.59
CA ALA A 104 -1.52 -1.54 4.02
C ALA A 104 -2.80 -0.84 4.51
N VAL A 105 -3.28 0.15 3.74
CA VAL A 105 -4.54 0.85 4.04
C VAL A 105 -5.74 -0.08 3.94
N GLU A 106 -5.74 -1.10 3.06
CA GLU A 106 -6.81 -2.08 2.96
C GLU A 106 -6.86 -3.04 4.18
N GLN A 107 -5.72 -3.61 4.59
CA GLN A 107 -5.68 -4.74 5.55
C GLN A 107 -5.95 -4.41 7.03
N ALA A 108 -5.78 -3.16 7.49
CA ALA A 108 -5.96 -2.86 8.92
C ALA A 108 -7.36 -3.27 9.48
N SER A 109 -7.43 -4.09 10.55
CA SER A 109 -8.68 -4.63 11.15
C SER A 109 -8.86 -4.30 12.65
N LEU A 110 -10.08 -3.96 13.10
CA LEU A 110 -10.38 -3.20 14.34
C LEU A 110 -9.81 -3.66 15.72
N PRO A 111 -9.68 -4.96 16.09
CA PRO A 111 -9.08 -5.35 17.39
C PRO A 111 -7.56 -5.50 17.32
N THR A 112 -7.06 -5.98 16.19
CA THR A 112 -5.65 -6.10 15.83
C THR A 112 -5.04 -4.72 15.55
N VAL A 113 -5.88 -3.76 15.12
CA VAL A 113 -5.60 -2.35 14.82
C VAL A 113 -4.93 -1.63 15.96
N LYS A 114 -5.17 -1.94 17.24
CA LYS A 114 -4.52 -1.19 18.32
C LYS A 114 -3.03 -1.53 18.50
N GLN A 115 -2.61 -2.73 18.10
CA GLN A 115 -1.20 -3.14 18.07
C GLN A 115 -0.59 -2.93 16.68
N LEU A 116 -1.36 -3.19 15.62
CA LEU A 116 -0.97 -2.92 14.23
C LEU A 116 -0.98 -1.44 13.89
N LEU A 117 -1.60 -0.55 14.67
CA LEU A 117 -1.63 0.88 14.37
C LEU A 117 -0.25 1.49 14.38
N ASP A 118 0.53 1.17 15.40
CA ASP A 118 1.88 1.67 15.56
C ASP A 118 2.74 1.15 14.39
N HIS A 119 2.65 -0.15 14.07
CA HIS A 119 3.33 -0.79 12.93
C HIS A 119 2.86 -0.28 11.55
N THR A 120 1.54 -0.12 11.36
CA THR A 120 0.95 0.40 10.11
C THR A 120 1.39 1.85 9.91
N ILE A 121 1.37 2.67 10.97
CA ILE A 121 1.85 4.06 10.90
C ILE A 121 3.36 4.09 10.61
N GLU A 122 4.14 3.18 11.18
CA GLU A 122 5.57 3.05 10.91
C GLU A 122 5.83 2.68 9.44
N VAL A 123 5.15 1.67 8.91
CA VAL A 123 5.23 1.28 7.49
C VAL A 123 4.75 2.40 6.56
N LEU A 124 3.64 3.08 6.89
CA LEU A 124 3.18 4.25 6.14
C LEU A 124 4.26 5.35 6.14
N GLY A 125 4.90 5.60 7.28
CA GLY A 125 6.02 6.54 7.40
C GLY A 125 7.19 6.17 6.53
N MET A 126 7.62 4.89 6.56
CA MET A 126 8.70 4.39 5.71
C MET A 126 8.40 4.55 4.22
N LEU A 127 7.17 4.23 3.79
CA LEU A 127 6.75 4.39 2.41
C LEU A 127 6.78 5.86 1.98
N LEU A 128 6.27 6.77 2.82
CA LEU A 128 6.27 8.21 2.53
C LEU A 128 7.69 8.80 2.51
N GLU A 129 8.56 8.43 3.46
CA GLU A 129 9.97 8.84 3.49
C GLU A 129 10.75 8.37 2.25
N ARG A 130 10.41 7.18 1.74
CA ARG A 130 11.00 6.61 0.52
C ARG A 130 10.30 7.09 -0.77
N GLY A 131 9.44 8.11 -0.68
CA GLY A 131 8.92 8.86 -1.82
C GLY A 131 7.56 8.41 -2.34
N SER A 132 6.80 7.63 -1.57
CA SER A 132 5.44 7.26 -1.99
C SER A 132 4.50 8.46 -2.08
N PRO A 133 3.72 8.59 -3.17
CA PRO A 133 2.96 9.79 -3.41
C PRO A 133 1.67 9.82 -2.57
N LEU A 134 1.71 10.56 -1.47
CA LEU A 134 0.60 10.70 -0.50
C LEU A 134 -0.76 11.04 -1.13
N ASN A 135 -0.76 11.86 -2.18
CA ASN A 135 -1.96 12.46 -2.80
C ASN A 135 -2.30 11.90 -4.18
N SER A 136 -1.56 10.90 -4.68
CA SER A 136 -1.89 10.33 -6.00
C SER A 136 -3.16 9.50 -5.93
N LYS A 137 -4.00 9.64 -6.96
CA LYS A 137 -5.17 8.79 -7.12
C LYS A 137 -4.74 7.43 -7.68
N MET A 138 -5.24 6.36 -7.08
CA MET A 138 -5.06 4.99 -7.58
C MET A 138 -5.50 4.92 -9.04
N TYR A 139 -4.74 4.22 -9.87
CA TYR A 139 -4.97 3.98 -11.30
C TYR A 139 -4.87 5.21 -12.22
N GLU A 140 -4.60 6.42 -11.71
CA GLU A 140 -4.67 7.65 -12.53
C GLU A 140 -3.71 7.63 -13.72
N LYS A 141 -2.50 7.11 -13.51
CA LYS A 141 -1.45 7.06 -14.53
C LYS A 141 -1.43 5.73 -15.31
N HIS A 142 -2.23 4.74 -14.91
CA HIS A 142 -2.25 3.41 -15.53
C HIS A 142 -3.56 3.16 -16.29
N TYR A 143 -3.57 3.46 -17.60
CA TYR A 143 -4.76 3.41 -18.46
C TYR A 143 -5.55 2.08 -18.42
N PRO A 144 -4.92 0.88 -18.47
CA PRO A 144 -5.65 -0.37 -18.38
C PRO A 144 -6.46 -0.49 -17.09
N SER A 145 -5.84 -0.18 -15.96
CA SER A 145 -6.52 -0.25 -14.66
C SER A 145 -7.54 0.87 -14.49
N ARG A 146 -7.27 2.08 -14.97
CA ARG A 146 -8.29 3.14 -15.00
C ARG A 146 -9.52 2.72 -15.78
N ARG A 147 -9.36 2.04 -16.91
CA ARG A 147 -10.48 1.56 -17.73
C ARG A 147 -11.26 0.44 -17.05
N LEU A 148 -10.57 -0.49 -16.39
CA LEU A 148 -11.20 -1.62 -15.70
C LEU A 148 -11.86 -1.20 -14.38
N PHE A 149 -11.24 -0.30 -13.62
CA PHE A 149 -11.65 0.10 -12.27
C PHE A 149 -12.17 1.55 -12.20
N TYR A 150 -12.55 2.15 -13.33
CA TYR A 150 -13.16 3.50 -13.34
C TYR A 150 -14.35 3.59 -12.38
N PHE A 151 -15.12 2.51 -12.25
CA PHE A 151 -16.27 2.43 -11.35
C PHE A 151 -15.91 2.28 -9.87
N MET A 152 -14.66 1.89 -9.54
CA MET A 152 -14.18 1.80 -8.16
C MET A 152 -13.61 3.12 -7.62
N GLY A 153 -13.68 4.21 -8.38
CA GLY A 153 -13.16 5.51 -7.95
C GLY A 153 -11.64 5.59 -8.08
N LEU A 154 -11.12 6.59 -8.79
CA LEU A 154 -9.70 6.97 -8.73
C LEU A 154 -9.43 7.59 -7.35
N GLU A 155 -9.34 6.76 -6.31
CA GLU A 155 -9.29 7.13 -4.89
C GLU A 155 -7.85 7.40 -4.40
N THR A 156 -7.68 8.26 -3.39
CA THR A 156 -6.39 8.45 -2.69
C THR A 156 -6.31 7.58 -1.42
N ALA A 157 -5.14 7.49 -0.78
CA ALA A 157 -4.98 6.77 0.49
C ALA A 157 -5.99 7.26 1.56
N VAL A 158 -6.29 8.56 1.60
CA VAL A 158 -7.28 9.13 2.53
C VAL A 158 -8.72 8.72 2.16
N HIS A 159 -9.06 8.59 0.87
CA HIS A 159 -10.39 8.08 0.48
C HIS A 159 -10.58 6.66 1.01
N LYS A 160 -9.59 5.81 0.80
CA LYS A 160 -9.68 4.41 1.24
C LYS A 160 -9.73 4.28 2.76
N ALA A 161 -8.90 5.03 3.48
CA ALA A 161 -8.95 5.07 4.94
C ALA A 161 -10.30 5.61 5.46
N ALA A 162 -10.90 6.57 4.76
CA ALA A 162 -12.20 7.15 5.11
C ALA A 162 -13.39 6.23 4.79
N GLU A 163 -13.35 5.53 3.66
CA GLU A 163 -14.31 4.48 3.30
C GLU A 163 -14.32 3.36 4.35
N LEU A 164 -13.14 2.97 4.85
CA LEU A 164 -12.97 1.90 5.84
C LEU A 164 -13.16 2.36 7.30
N GLY A 165 -13.33 3.66 7.55
CA GLY A 165 -13.54 4.20 8.88
C GLY A 165 -12.31 4.24 9.79
N LYS A 166 -11.11 4.21 9.21
CA LYS A 166 -9.82 4.15 9.93
C LYS A 166 -9.38 5.54 10.39
N ALA A 167 -9.99 6.04 11.47
CA ALA A 167 -9.79 7.40 11.98
C ALA A 167 -8.34 7.71 12.38
N ASP A 168 -7.66 6.72 12.89
CA ASP A 168 -6.25 6.65 13.22
C ASP A 168 -5.33 6.83 12.00
N VAL A 169 -5.52 6.05 10.93
CA VAL A 169 -4.80 6.17 9.66
C VAL A 169 -5.13 7.51 9.00
N VAL A 170 -6.39 7.95 9.03
CA VAL A 170 -6.79 9.27 8.54
C VAL A 170 -6.03 10.36 9.30
N ARG A 171 -5.96 10.31 10.63
CA ARG A 171 -5.21 11.28 11.43
C ARG A 171 -3.75 11.33 11.02
N TYR A 172 -3.10 10.17 10.89
CA TYR A 172 -1.71 10.10 10.47
C TYR A 172 -1.50 10.69 9.06
N LEU A 173 -2.31 10.27 8.06
CA LEU A 173 -2.22 10.81 6.70
C LEU A 173 -2.43 12.34 6.68
N LEU A 174 -3.33 12.88 7.51
CA LEU A 174 -3.55 14.32 7.67
C LEU A 174 -2.34 15.04 8.29
N GLU A 175 -1.69 14.43 9.29
CA GLU A 175 -0.44 14.94 9.88
C GLU A 175 0.70 14.99 8.86
N GLN A 176 0.73 14.04 7.92
CA GLN A 176 1.68 14.02 6.80
C GLN A 176 1.31 14.99 5.66
N GLY A 177 0.20 15.73 5.77
CA GLY A 177 -0.21 16.75 4.81
C GLY A 177 -1.05 16.22 3.64
N ALA A 178 -1.81 15.14 3.85
CA ALA A 178 -2.69 14.62 2.82
C ALA A 178 -3.79 15.62 2.45
N ASP A 179 -4.05 15.73 1.15
CA ASP A 179 -5.05 16.64 0.58
C ASP A 179 -6.44 15.98 0.58
N VAL A 180 -7.29 16.46 1.48
CA VAL A 180 -8.67 16.01 1.65
C VAL A 180 -9.63 16.56 0.58
N GLY A 181 -9.20 17.57 -0.17
CA GLY A 181 -10.00 18.21 -1.21
C GLY A 181 -9.96 17.47 -2.55
N ILE A 182 -9.11 16.45 -2.67
CA ILE A 182 -9.06 15.61 -3.86
C ILE A 182 -10.39 14.86 -3.99
N ILE A 183 -10.94 14.88 -5.21
CA ILE A 183 -12.14 14.14 -5.57
C ILE A 183 -11.78 12.88 -6.36
N ASP A 184 -12.48 11.77 -6.12
CA ASP A 184 -12.33 10.54 -6.88
C ASP A 184 -12.96 10.61 -8.30
N ALA A 185 -13.06 9.46 -8.99
CA ALA A 185 -13.62 9.40 -10.34
C ALA A 185 -15.14 9.59 -10.42
N ILE A 186 -15.83 9.55 -9.28
CA ILE A 186 -17.29 9.73 -9.17
C ILE A 186 -17.62 11.03 -8.42
N ASN A 187 -16.65 11.95 -8.36
CA ASN A 187 -16.77 13.30 -7.83
C ASN A 187 -17.08 13.35 -6.33
N ARG A 188 -16.55 12.39 -5.56
CA ARG A 188 -16.62 12.32 -4.10
C ARG A 188 -15.28 12.61 -3.47
N THR A 189 -15.29 13.31 -2.34
CA THR A 189 -14.15 13.49 -1.46
C THR A 189 -14.04 12.32 -0.48
N ALA A 190 -12.91 12.23 0.24
CA ALA A 190 -12.79 11.29 1.36
C ALA A 190 -13.87 11.49 2.43
N MET A 191 -14.31 12.73 2.68
CA MET A 191 -15.38 13.02 3.64
C MET A 191 -16.72 12.45 3.17
N ASP A 192 -17.03 12.52 1.87
CA ASP A 192 -18.26 11.96 1.32
C ASP A 192 -18.34 10.45 1.54
N TRP A 193 -17.22 9.73 1.40
CA TRP A 193 -17.12 8.30 1.71
C TRP A 193 -17.31 7.99 3.20
N ALA A 194 -16.72 8.79 4.08
CA ALA A 194 -16.91 8.64 5.52
C ALA A 194 -18.37 8.90 5.93
N VAL A 195 -19.04 9.89 5.33
CA VAL A 195 -20.46 10.17 5.57
C VAL A 195 -21.34 9.02 5.07
N LEU A 196 -21.09 8.54 3.85
CA LEU A 196 -21.87 7.47 3.23
C LEU A 196 -21.80 6.15 4.02
N ASN A 197 -20.65 5.85 4.63
CA ASN A 197 -20.44 4.67 5.46
C ASN A 197 -20.67 4.90 6.97
N ASN A 198 -21.17 6.09 7.35
CA ASN A 198 -21.49 6.47 8.74
C ASN A 198 -20.29 6.43 9.72
N HIS A 199 -19.09 6.77 9.24
CA HIS A 199 -17.87 6.86 10.04
C HIS A 199 -17.72 8.25 10.67
N GLN A 200 -18.53 8.55 11.69
CA GLN A 200 -18.62 9.89 12.28
C GLN A 200 -17.30 10.42 12.84
N GLU A 201 -16.44 9.57 13.38
CA GLU A 201 -15.12 9.99 13.89
C GLU A 201 -14.24 10.53 12.75
N VAL A 202 -14.18 9.81 11.62
CA VAL A 202 -13.46 10.24 10.41
C VAL A 202 -14.05 11.54 9.86
N VAL A 203 -15.38 11.67 9.82
CA VAL A 203 -16.04 12.92 9.39
C VAL A 203 -15.59 14.09 10.28
N GLY A 204 -15.52 13.89 11.59
CA GLY A 204 -15.01 14.90 12.52
C GLY A 204 -13.59 15.33 12.22
N LEU A 205 -12.68 14.38 11.97
CA LEU A 205 -11.28 14.66 11.62
C LEU A 205 -11.16 15.47 10.32
N LEU A 206 -11.86 15.04 9.26
CA LEU A 206 -11.80 15.70 7.95
C LEU A 206 -12.43 17.12 7.99
N GLN A 207 -13.53 17.30 8.73
CA GLN A 207 -14.16 18.61 8.92
C GLN A 207 -13.27 19.59 9.67
N CYS A 208 -12.53 19.13 10.68
CA CYS A 208 -11.58 19.96 11.42
C CYS A 208 -10.50 20.54 10.49
N VAL A 209 -9.99 19.73 9.57
CA VAL A 209 -8.98 20.15 8.58
C VAL A 209 -9.56 21.17 7.59
N GLU A 210 -10.73 20.88 7.00
CA GLU A 210 -11.38 21.84 6.06
C GLU A 210 -11.61 23.22 6.68
N ARG A 211 -12.11 23.27 7.93
CA ARG A 211 -12.32 24.53 8.64
C ARG A 211 -11.01 25.30 8.84
N GLY A 212 -9.92 24.58 9.14
CA GLY A 212 -8.59 25.15 9.25
C GLY A 212 -8.07 25.73 7.92
N HIS A 213 -8.28 25.04 6.80
CA HIS A 213 -7.91 25.55 5.47
C HIS A 213 -8.69 26.81 5.10
N ARG A 214 -10.02 26.81 5.28
CA ARG A 214 -10.85 28.00 5.00
C ARG A 214 -10.46 29.20 5.85
N ALA A 215 -10.13 29.00 7.13
CA ALA A 215 -9.67 30.06 8.01
C ALA A 215 -8.32 30.66 7.56
N LYS A 216 -7.37 29.82 7.11
CA LYS A 216 -6.08 30.27 6.57
C LYS A 216 -6.26 31.04 5.26
N GLU A 217 -7.14 30.59 4.38
CA GLU A 217 -7.41 31.23 3.09
C GLU A 217 -8.11 32.58 3.25
N ALA A 218 -9.09 32.68 4.15
CA ALA A 218 -9.73 33.94 4.51
C ALA A 218 -8.73 34.97 5.06
N ASN A 219 -7.80 34.52 5.91
CA ASN A 219 -6.74 35.38 6.46
C ASN A 219 -5.73 35.83 5.38
N ARG A 220 -5.42 34.97 4.41
CA ARG A 220 -4.57 35.34 3.26
C ARG A 220 -5.25 36.42 2.41
N ARG A 221 -6.52 36.21 2.01
CA ARG A 221 -7.29 37.21 1.23
C ARG A 221 -7.40 38.56 1.95
N TYR A 222 -7.59 38.53 3.28
CA TYR A 222 -7.61 39.74 4.10
C TYR A 222 -6.27 40.48 4.06
N LYS A 223 -5.14 39.76 4.19
CA LYS A 223 -3.81 40.36 4.09
C LYS A 223 -3.53 40.91 2.70
N ASP A 224 -3.91 40.20 1.64
CA ASP A 224 -3.70 40.66 0.27
C ASP A 224 -4.53 41.93 -0.02
N SER A 225 -5.74 42.03 0.53
CA SER A 225 -6.60 43.23 0.44
C SER A 225 -6.13 44.45 1.25
N LEU A 226 -5.15 44.28 2.14
CA LEU A 226 -4.57 45.38 2.94
C LEU A 226 -3.40 46.07 2.24
N TRP A 227 -2.89 45.51 1.14
CA TRP A 227 -1.77 46.07 0.36
C TRP A 227 -2.16 46.43 -1.09
N GLU A 228 -3.45 46.36 -1.42
CA GLU A 228 -4.08 46.95 -2.63
C GLU A 228 -4.68 48.33 -2.31
#